data_AF-A0A4Q3YN07-F1
#
_entry.id   AF-A0A4Q3YN07-F1
#
_cell.length_a   1.000
_cell.length_b   1.000
_cell.length_c   1.000
_cell.angle_alpha   90.00
_cell.angle_beta   90.00
_cell.angle_gamma   90.00
#
_symmetry.space_group_name_H-M   'P 1'
#
loop_
_entity.id
_entity.type
_entity.pdbx_description
1 polymer ?
#
loop_
_entity_poly.entity_id
_entity_poly.type
_entity_poly.pdbx_seq_one_letter_code
_entity_poly.pdbx_strand_id
1 'polypeptide(L)'
;MEIITIYRELPFPLQAVVLCLGMAGLTLVVMKLFLEVKRAIVTDRAQARGPISGDAQEAVSSHRVVELTPTQQHETVAPAQSPSEPQPVPTALTQLSPRALALRRTLISVARVKGSINYYRAAEAIGLNRGPEFFGYLNEVSFDCKARGEPNLAALVHNQGVSPGDGFFQHLGYRDSRQPGAVEAWQRQVTAVFNFHWYDND
;
A
#
# COMPACT_ATOMS: atom_id res chain seq x y z
N MET A 1 11.75 -15.79 40.90
CA MET A 1 11.71 -17.06 40.15
C MET A 1 10.75 -18.05 40.84
N GLU A 2 9.60 -17.58 41.34
CA GLU A 2 8.67 -18.40 42.15
C GLU A 2 7.31 -18.65 41.46
N ILE A 3 6.96 -17.86 40.44
CA ILE A 3 5.66 -17.96 39.74
C ILE A 3 5.54 -19.25 38.91
N ILE A 4 6.67 -19.78 38.42
CA ILE A 4 6.70 -20.97 37.55
C ILE A 4 6.38 -22.24 38.35
N THR A 5 6.73 -22.29 39.63
CA THR A 5 6.57 -23.49 40.47
C THR A 5 5.10 -23.74 40.82
N ILE A 6 4.33 -22.67 41.07
CA ILE A 6 2.89 -22.76 41.41
C ILE A 6 2.05 -23.30 40.24
N TYR A 7 2.46 -23.03 39.00
CA TYR A 7 1.72 -23.45 37.81
C TYR A 7 1.74 -24.96 37.56
N ARG A 8 2.80 -25.66 38.01
CA ARG A 8 2.97 -27.10 37.81
C ARG A 8 2.07 -27.96 38.70
N GLU A 9 1.63 -27.43 39.84
CA GLU A 9 0.83 -28.19 40.82
C GLU A 9 -0.69 -28.03 40.62
N LEU A 10 -1.12 -27.15 39.71
CA LEU A 10 -2.54 -26.97 39.41
C LEU A 10 -3.08 -28.13 38.56
N PRO A 11 -4.28 -28.65 38.83
CA PRO A 11 -4.96 -29.58 37.94
C PRO A 11 -5.22 -28.93 36.58
N PHE A 12 -5.12 -29.72 35.51
CA PHE A 12 -5.25 -29.27 34.10
C PHE A 12 -6.37 -28.25 33.82
N PRO A 13 -7.62 -28.39 34.31
CA PRO A 13 -8.67 -27.40 34.05
C PRO A 13 -8.34 -26.01 34.62
N LEU A 14 -7.65 -25.93 35.76
CA LEU A 14 -7.23 -24.64 36.34
C LEU A 14 -6.07 -24.02 35.57
N GLN A 15 -5.14 -24.83 35.05
CA GLN A 15 -4.07 -24.33 34.17
C GLN A 15 -4.65 -23.67 32.91
N ALA A 16 -5.67 -24.29 32.30
CA ALA A 16 -6.36 -23.73 31.13
C ALA A 16 -7.05 -22.39 31.46
N VAL A 17 -7.72 -22.28 32.61
CA VAL A 17 -8.37 -21.03 33.05
C VAL A 17 -7.34 -19.91 33.25
N VAL A 18 -6.22 -20.18 33.93
CA VAL A 18 -5.18 -19.16 34.16
C VAL A 18 -4.54 -18.73 32.84
N LEU A 19 -4.35 -19.66 31.89
CA LEU A 19 -3.84 -19.33 30.55
C LEU A 19 -4.84 -18.44 29.79
N CYS A 20 -6.14 -18.78 29.81
CA CYS A 20 -7.19 -17.99 29.17
C CYS A 20 -7.28 -16.57 29.77
N LEU A 21 -7.22 -16.44 31.09
CA LEU A 21 -7.22 -15.13 31.76
C LEU A 21 -5.97 -14.32 31.45
N GLY A 22 -4.79 -14.97 31.40
CA GLY A 22 -3.55 -14.33 30.99
C GLY A 22 -3.59 -13.80 29.55
N MET A 23 -4.12 -14.60 28.62
CA MET A 23 -4.30 -14.20 27.22
C MET A 23 -5.30 -13.05 27.09
N ALA A 24 -6.43 -13.10 27.79
CA ALA A 24 -7.41 -12.02 27.79
C ALA A 24 -6.82 -10.71 28.34
N GLY A 25 -6.05 -10.78 29.44
CA GLY A 25 -5.32 -9.64 29.99
C GLY A 25 -4.33 -9.05 29.00
N LEU A 26 -3.53 -9.90 28.33
CA LEU A 26 -2.60 -9.46 27.30
C LEU A 26 -3.32 -8.77 26.13
N THR A 27 -4.44 -9.33 25.66
CA THR A 27 -5.26 -8.73 24.60
C THR A 27 -5.75 -7.33 24.98
N LEU A 28 -6.22 -7.15 26.22
CA LEU A 28 -6.66 -5.84 26.72
C LEU A 28 -5.52 -4.82 26.78
N VAL A 29 -4.32 -5.24 27.23
CA VAL A 29 -3.13 -4.36 27.25
C VAL A 29 -2.74 -3.94 25.84
N VAL A 30 -2.72 -4.87 24.89
CA VAL A 30 -2.39 -4.58 23.48
C VAL A 30 -3.44 -3.64 22.85
N MET A 31 -4.73 -3.86 23.09
CA MET A 31 -5.78 -2.95 22.62
C MET A 31 -5.62 -1.54 23.20
N LYS A 32 -5.33 -1.43 24.51
CA LYS A 32 -5.12 -0.12 25.15
C LYS A 32 -3.92 0.61 24.54
N LEU A 33 -2.80 -0.08 24.35
CA LEU A 33 -1.60 0.49 23.72
C LEU A 33 -1.90 0.97 22.29
N PHE A 34 -2.63 0.16 21.50
CA PHE A 34 -3.03 0.53 20.16
C PHE A 34 -3.91 1.80 20.14
N LEU A 35 -4.85 1.92 21.07
CA LEU A 35 -5.71 3.10 21.21
C LEU A 35 -4.90 4.35 21.63
N GLU A 36 -3.93 4.21 22.52
CA GLU A 36 -3.05 5.31 22.93
C GLU A 36 -2.15 5.79 21.77
N VAL A 37 -1.56 4.87 21.01
CA VAL A 37 -0.79 5.19 19.80
C VAL A 37 -1.66 5.91 18.77
N LYS A 38 -2.88 5.42 18.53
CA LYS A 38 -3.82 6.06 17.60
C LYS A 38 -4.18 7.47 18.07
N ARG A 39 -4.40 7.69 19.37
CA ARG A 39 -4.68 9.01 19.94
C ARG A 39 -3.49 9.95 19.75
N ALA A 40 -2.27 9.49 20.02
CA ALA A 40 -1.05 10.29 19.83
C ALA A 40 -0.88 10.76 18.37
N ILE A 41 -1.11 9.87 17.39
CA ILE A 41 -1.03 10.19 15.96
C ILE A 41 -2.08 11.24 15.55
N VAL A 42 -3.28 11.18 16.13
CA VAL A 42 -4.35 12.16 15.84
C VAL A 42 -4.02 13.53 16.45
N THR A 43 -3.50 13.58 17.68
CA THR A 43 -3.11 14.83 18.35
C THR A 43 -1.97 15.53 17.60
N ASP A 44 -0.96 14.78 17.15
CA ASP A 44 0.18 15.33 16.39
C ASP A 44 -0.28 15.98 15.07
N ARG A 45 -1.26 15.37 14.39
CA ARG A 45 -1.88 15.95 13.17
C ARG A 45 -2.72 17.20 13.42
N ALA A 46 -3.33 17.31 14.60
CA ALA A 46 -4.08 18.51 14.97
C ALA A 46 -3.15 19.69 15.29
N GLN A 47 -1.98 19.42 15.86
CA GLN A 47 -1.00 20.45 16.23
C GLN A 47 -0.18 20.95 15.03
N ALA A 48 0.01 20.11 13.99
CA ALA A 48 0.65 20.50 12.74
C ALA A 48 -0.21 21.41 11.82
N ARG A 49 -1.50 21.57 12.10
CA ARG A 49 -2.38 22.55 11.45
C ARG A 49 -2.53 23.75 12.37
N GLY A 50 -1.61 24.71 12.24
CA GLY A 50 -1.68 25.97 12.97
C GLY A 50 -3.02 26.71 12.74
N PRO A 51 -3.42 27.60 13.66
CA PRO A 51 -4.67 28.35 13.54
C PRO A 51 -4.60 29.24 12.29
N ILE A 52 -5.56 29.04 11.38
CA ILE A 52 -5.79 29.97 10.28
C ILE A 52 -6.37 31.23 10.92
N SER A 53 -5.51 32.21 11.16
CA SER A 53 -5.89 33.55 11.59
C SER A 53 -6.77 34.16 10.50
N GLY A 54 -8.07 34.26 10.78
CA GLY A 54 -8.98 35.08 10.00
C GLY A 54 -8.82 36.52 10.42
N ASP A 55 -8.24 37.34 9.55
CA ASP A 55 -8.37 38.81 9.55
C ASP A 55 -7.85 39.32 8.20
N ALA A 56 -8.78 39.59 7.27
CA ALA A 56 -8.63 40.58 6.20
C ALA A 56 -9.96 40.66 5.42
N GLN A 57 -10.87 41.49 5.95
CA GLN A 57 -12.02 41.99 5.23
C GLN A 57 -11.71 43.39 4.68
N GLU A 58 -12.22 43.65 3.48
CA GLU A 58 -12.51 44.95 2.86
C GLU A 58 -11.37 45.86 2.36
N ALA A 59 -11.36 46.08 1.04
CA ALA A 59 -11.46 47.43 0.49
C ALA A 59 -12.02 47.43 -0.94
N VAL A 60 -13.01 48.29 -1.11
CA VAL A 60 -13.80 48.65 -2.28
C VAL A 60 -12.98 49.49 -3.28
N SER A 61 -13.26 49.37 -4.59
CA SER A 61 -13.75 50.49 -5.44
C SER A 61 -13.25 50.47 -6.90
N SER A 62 -14.22 50.47 -7.81
CA SER A 62 -14.32 51.14 -9.12
C SER A 62 -13.06 51.60 -9.85
N HIS A 63 -12.94 51.16 -11.12
CA HIS A 63 -12.60 51.89 -12.35
C HIS A 63 -12.47 50.83 -13.46
N ARG A 64 -12.84 50.97 -14.73
CA ARG A 64 -13.46 51.99 -15.57
C ARG A 64 -13.67 51.28 -16.92
N VAL A 65 -14.78 51.58 -17.59
CA VAL A 65 -15.09 51.15 -18.96
C VAL A 65 -13.98 51.56 -19.94
N VAL A 66 -13.46 50.61 -20.74
CA VAL A 66 -13.01 50.84 -22.12
C VAL A 66 -13.34 49.59 -22.96
N GLU A 67 -14.37 49.74 -23.77
CA GLU A 67 -14.67 48.95 -24.96
C GLU A 67 -13.65 49.31 -26.05
N LEU A 68 -12.96 48.35 -26.68
CA LEU A 68 -12.38 48.47 -28.04
C LEU A 68 -12.02 47.07 -28.61
N THR A 69 -12.88 46.63 -29.55
CA THR A 69 -12.55 45.97 -30.84
C THR A 69 -12.10 44.49 -30.89
N PRO A 70 -12.78 43.64 -31.70
CA PRO A 70 -12.33 42.29 -32.03
C PRO A 70 -11.35 42.32 -33.21
N THR A 71 -10.18 41.70 -33.06
CA THR A 71 -9.26 41.43 -34.18
C THR A 71 -9.19 39.94 -34.47
N GLN A 72 -9.40 39.63 -35.74
CA GLN A 72 -9.42 38.33 -36.39
C GLN A 72 -8.13 37.51 -36.21
N GLN A 73 -8.34 36.20 -36.08
CA GLN A 73 -7.72 35.10 -36.83
C GLN A 73 -6.23 35.20 -37.21
N HIS A 74 -5.43 34.29 -36.65
CA HIS A 74 -4.61 33.41 -37.47
C HIS A 74 -4.51 32.02 -36.82
N GLU A 75 -5.27 31.10 -37.40
CA GLU A 75 -5.24 29.67 -37.16
C GLU A 75 -4.03 29.10 -37.91
N THR A 76 -2.94 28.78 -37.20
CA THR A 76 -1.84 27.99 -37.75
C THR A 76 -2.16 26.52 -37.48
N VAL A 77 -2.83 25.89 -38.44
CA VAL A 77 -3.04 24.45 -38.48
C VAL A 77 -1.69 23.78 -38.74
N ALA A 78 -1.09 23.20 -37.71
CA ALA A 78 0.03 22.28 -37.86
C ALA A 78 -0.46 20.98 -38.53
N PRO A 79 0.33 20.37 -39.43
CA PRO A 79 -0.10 19.21 -40.19
C PRO A 79 -0.33 18.00 -39.28
N ALA A 80 -1.49 17.37 -39.46
CA ALA A 80 -1.90 16.14 -38.80
C ALA A 80 -0.87 15.03 -39.05
N GLN A 81 -0.23 14.57 -37.98
CA GLN A 81 0.59 13.37 -38.01
C GLN A 81 -0.33 12.14 -38.13
N SER A 82 -0.08 11.31 -39.14
CA SER A 82 -0.78 10.05 -39.39
C SER A 82 -0.81 9.17 -38.13
N PRO A 83 -1.89 8.39 -37.90
CA PRO A 83 -1.96 7.45 -36.80
C PRO A 83 -0.80 6.45 -36.88
N SER A 84 0.06 6.45 -35.87
CA SER A 84 1.09 5.44 -35.74
C SER A 84 0.42 4.09 -35.53
N GLU A 85 0.74 3.16 -36.41
CA GLU A 85 0.33 1.76 -36.37
C GLU A 85 0.66 1.16 -34.98
N PRO A 86 -0.26 0.43 -34.32
CA PRO A 86 -0.01 -0.15 -33.00
C PRO A 86 1.20 -1.08 -33.07
N GLN A 87 2.30 -0.71 -32.41
CA GLN A 87 3.45 -1.60 -32.33
C GLN A 87 3.03 -2.91 -31.63
N PRO A 88 3.40 -4.08 -32.19
CA PRO A 88 3.10 -5.36 -31.58
C PRO A 88 3.77 -5.42 -30.21
N VAL A 89 2.95 -5.57 -29.16
CA VAL A 89 3.43 -5.74 -27.79
C VAL A 89 4.27 -7.02 -27.76
N PRO A 90 5.54 -6.98 -27.34
CA PRO A 90 6.36 -8.18 -27.26
C PRO A 90 5.68 -9.18 -26.31
N THR A 91 5.10 -10.23 -26.87
CA THR A 91 4.52 -11.35 -26.13
C THR A 91 5.65 -12.33 -25.79
N ALA A 92 6.70 -11.81 -25.15
CA ALA A 92 7.65 -12.66 -24.46
C ALA A 92 7.06 -12.87 -23.07
N LEU A 93 6.61 -14.09 -22.78
CA LEU A 93 6.32 -14.50 -21.41
C LEU A 93 7.55 -14.18 -20.57
N THR A 94 7.48 -13.11 -19.75
CA THR A 94 8.63 -12.58 -19.02
C THR A 94 9.15 -13.67 -18.09
N GLN A 95 10.26 -14.32 -18.46
CA GLN A 95 10.99 -15.15 -17.52
C GLN A 95 11.44 -14.22 -16.39
N LEU A 96 10.87 -14.42 -15.20
CA LEU A 96 11.27 -13.69 -14.01
C LEU A 96 12.77 -13.85 -13.79
N SER A 97 13.45 -12.78 -13.41
CA SER A 97 14.82 -12.91 -12.91
C SER A 97 14.85 -13.84 -11.69
N PRO A 98 15.97 -14.53 -11.40
CA PRO A 98 16.05 -15.46 -10.27
C PRO A 98 15.63 -14.83 -8.93
N ARG A 99 15.96 -13.55 -8.72
CA ARG A 99 15.55 -12.80 -7.53
C ARG A 99 14.07 -12.43 -7.53
N ALA A 100 13.50 -12.04 -8.66
CA ALA A 100 12.06 -11.80 -8.74
C ALA A 100 11.26 -13.10 -8.55
N LEU A 101 11.77 -14.24 -9.04
CA LEU A 101 11.19 -15.56 -8.78
C LEU A 101 11.24 -15.92 -7.28
N ALA A 102 12.37 -15.69 -6.61
CA ALA A 102 12.50 -15.90 -5.17
C ALA A 102 11.54 -14.99 -4.36
N LEU A 103 11.42 -13.71 -4.77
CA LEU A 103 10.48 -12.78 -4.17
C LEU A 103 9.03 -13.24 -4.36
N ARG A 104 8.67 -13.68 -5.57
CA ARG A 104 7.34 -14.21 -5.86
C ARG A 104 7.01 -15.41 -5.00
N ARG A 105 7.90 -16.39 -4.88
CA ARG A 105 7.74 -17.56 -3.99
C ARG A 105 7.52 -17.13 -2.54
N THR A 106 8.30 -16.16 -2.07
CA THR A 106 8.13 -15.56 -0.73
C THR A 106 6.74 -14.97 -0.55
N LEU A 107 6.26 -14.18 -1.50
CA LEU A 107 4.94 -13.54 -1.44
C LEU A 107 3.79 -14.54 -1.54
N ILE A 108 3.95 -15.62 -2.31
CA ILE A 108 2.98 -16.74 -2.33
C ILE A 108 2.87 -17.38 -0.95
N SER A 109 4.00 -17.67 -0.30
CA SER A 109 3.99 -18.22 1.07
C SER A 109 3.29 -17.30 2.06
N VAL A 110 3.49 -15.98 1.94
CA VAL A 110 2.78 -14.97 2.74
C VAL A 110 1.27 -14.96 2.42
N ALA A 111 0.90 -15.04 1.15
CA ALA A 111 -0.50 -15.06 0.70
C ALA A 111 -1.28 -16.26 1.27
N ARG A 112 -0.66 -17.44 1.30
CA ARG A 112 -1.27 -18.69 1.79
C ARG A 112 -1.66 -18.63 3.25
N VAL A 113 -0.85 -17.96 4.08
CA VAL A 113 -1.17 -17.75 5.51
C VAL A 113 -2.02 -16.50 5.74
N LYS A 114 -2.55 -15.88 4.67
CA LYS A 114 -3.32 -14.64 4.68
C LYS A 114 -2.61 -13.50 5.41
N GLY A 115 -1.28 -13.46 5.26
CA GLY A 115 -0.41 -12.48 5.89
C GLY A 115 -0.08 -11.29 4.99
N SER A 116 0.70 -10.38 5.55
CA SER A 116 1.32 -9.27 4.83
C SER A 116 2.78 -9.14 5.27
N ILE A 117 3.62 -8.51 4.46
CA ILE A 117 5.05 -8.38 4.73
C ILE A 117 5.50 -6.93 4.54
N ASN A 118 6.36 -6.43 5.42
CA ASN A 118 6.91 -5.09 5.22
C ASN A 118 8.03 -5.10 4.16
N TYR A 119 8.27 -3.95 3.52
CA TYR A 119 9.30 -3.83 2.47
C TYR A 119 10.70 -4.26 2.89
N TYR A 120 11.10 -4.03 4.15
CA TYR A 120 12.43 -4.41 4.63
C TYR A 120 12.59 -5.92 4.71
N ARG A 121 11.59 -6.62 5.27
CA ARG A 121 11.56 -8.08 5.35
C ARG A 121 11.45 -8.74 3.97
N ALA A 122 10.66 -8.15 3.07
CA ALA A 122 10.56 -8.64 1.69
C ALA A 122 11.89 -8.52 0.93
N ALA A 123 12.63 -7.42 1.12
CA ALA A 123 13.95 -7.25 0.54
C ALA A 123 14.99 -8.21 1.15
N GLU A 124 14.98 -8.35 2.48
CA GLU A 124 15.85 -9.27 3.21
C GLU A 124 15.68 -10.73 2.75
N ALA A 125 14.44 -11.15 2.47
CA ALA A 125 14.12 -12.50 2.00
C ALA A 125 14.80 -12.87 0.66
N ILE A 126 15.23 -11.88 -0.12
CA ILE A 126 15.97 -12.08 -1.38
C ILE A 126 17.42 -11.58 -1.31
N GLY A 127 17.93 -11.33 -0.10
CA GLY A 127 19.31 -10.91 0.14
C GLY A 127 19.59 -9.45 -0.24
N LEU A 128 18.60 -8.57 -0.19
CA LEU A 128 18.72 -7.15 -0.54
C LEU A 128 18.29 -6.22 0.59
N ASN A 129 18.72 -4.97 0.47
CA ASN A 129 18.16 -3.86 1.24
C ASN A 129 16.99 -3.22 0.46
N ARG A 130 16.10 -2.55 1.19
CA ARG A 130 15.04 -1.74 0.57
C ARG A 130 15.68 -0.62 -0.28
N GLY A 131 15.42 -0.63 -1.58
CA GLY A 131 15.97 0.36 -2.51
C GLY A 131 15.46 0.16 -3.95
N PRO A 132 15.94 0.97 -4.91
CA PRO A 132 15.49 0.92 -6.30
C PRO A 132 15.57 -0.47 -6.93
N GLU A 133 16.63 -1.22 -6.65
CA GLU A 133 16.83 -2.59 -7.15
C GLU A 133 15.73 -3.54 -6.67
N PHE A 134 15.41 -3.51 -5.37
CA PHE A 134 14.31 -4.29 -4.81
C PHE A 134 12.96 -3.92 -5.45
N PHE A 135 12.69 -2.63 -5.69
CA PHE A 135 11.45 -2.21 -6.35
C PHE A 135 11.39 -2.65 -7.81
N GLY A 136 12.54 -2.76 -8.49
CA GLY A 136 12.63 -3.40 -9.81
C GLY A 136 12.08 -4.83 -9.80
N TYR A 137 12.53 -5.66 -8.84
CA TYR A 137 12.03 -7.02 -8.71
C TYR A 137 10.55 -7.09 -8.30
N LEU A 138 10.08 -6.17 -7.46
CA LEU A 138 8.66 -6.11 -7.09
C LEU A 138 7.76 -5.75 -8.30
N ASN A 139 8.25 -4.90 -9.20
CA ASN A 139 7.57 -4.58 -10.46
C ASN A 139 7.59 -5.78 -11.41
N GLU A 140 8.71 -6.49 -11.54
CA GLU A 140 8.77 -7.75 -12.32
C GLU A 140 7.71 -8.75 -11.85
N VAL A 141 7.57 -8.95 -10.52
CA VAL A 141 6.53 -9.82 -9.95
C VAL A 141 5.12 -9.31 -10.29
N SER A 142 4.89 -7.99 -10.22
CA SER A 142 3.59 -7.39 -10.57
C SER A 142 3.23 -7.63 -12.04
N PHE A 143 4.20 -7.50 -12.95
CA PHE A 143 4.01 -7.77 -14.37
C PHE A 143 3.79 -9.26 -14.65
N ASP A 144 4.51 -10.16 -13.99
CA ASP A 144 4.29 -11.61 -14.10
C ASP A 144 2.88 -12.00 -13.62
N CYS A 145 2.42 -11.48 -12.47
CA CYS A 145 1.06 -11.72 -11.99
C CYS A 145 0.03 -11.28 -13.05
N LYS A 146 0.19 -10.08 -13.62
CA LYS A 146 -0.68 -9.57 -14.67
C LYS A 146 -0.67 -10.45 -15.92
N ALA A 147 0.50 -10.90 -16.36
CA ALA A 147 0.66 -11.77 -17.53
C ALA A 147 -0.01 -13.14 -17.33
N ARG A 148 -0.03 -13.64 -16.09
CA ARG A 148 -0.69 -14.91 -15.70
C ARG A 148 -2.18 -14.78 -15.39
N GLY A 149 -2.74 -13.57 -15.42
CA GLY A 149 -4.12 -13.32 -14.98
C GLY A 149 -4.32 -13.53 -13.47
N GLU A 150 -3.25 -13.46 -12.69
CA GLU A 150 -3.26 -13.64 -11.24
C GLU A 150 -3.43 -12.30 -10.51
N PRO A 151 -3.97 -12.31 -9.29
CA PRO A 151 -3.97 -11.13 -8.43
C PRO A 151 -2.53 -10.65 -8.14
N ASN A 152 -2.32 -9.34 -8.17
CA ASN A 152 -1.01 -8.74 -7.93
C ASN A 152 -0.53 -8.96 -6.48
N LEU A 153 0.47 -9.83 -6.33
CA LEU A 153 1.12 -10.14 -5.05
C LEU A 153 1.80 -8.94 -4.37
N ALA A 154 2.19 -7.92 -5.12
CA ALA A 154 2.78 -6.71 -4.53
C ALA A 154 1.83 -5.98 -3.58
N ALA A 155 0.52 -6.26 -3.65
CA ALA A 155 -0.49 -5.75 -2.72
C ALA A 155 -0.26 -6.18 -1.27
N LEU A 156 0.49 -7.27 -1.04
CA LEU A 156 0.83 -7.79 0.29
C LEU A 156 2.03 -7.08 0.92
N VAL A 157 2.74 -6.25 0.15
CA VAL A 157 3.96 -5.59 0.61
C VAL A 157 3.63 -4.17 1.07
N HIS A 158 3.98 -3.85 2.31
CA HIS A 158 3.59 -2.58 2.93
C HIS A 158 4.73 -1.83 3.62
N ASN A 159 4.48 -0.55 3.89
CA ASN A 159 5.29 0.25 4.80
C ASN A 159 4.94 -0.07 6.27
N GLN A 160 5.60 0.59 7.23
CA GLN A 160 5.31 0.41 8.67
C GLN A 160 3.85 0.71 9.05
N GLY A 161 3.10 1.44 8.22
CA GLY A 161 1.68 1.80 8.43
C GLY A 161 0.65 0.87 7.80
N VAL A 162 1.00 -0.39 7.47
CA VAL A 162 0.11 -1.41 6.86
C VAL A 162 -0.40 -1.07 5.44
N SER A 163 -0.14 0.13 4.93
CA SER A 163 -0.44 0.55 3.56
C SER A 163 0.74 0.28 2.60
N PRO A 164 0.49 -0.07 1.33
CA PRO A 164 1.54 -0.16 0.32
C PRO A 164 2.12 1.22 0.01
N GLY A 165 3.26 1.24 -0.69
CA GLY A 165 3.84 2.48 -1.20
C GLY A 165 3.07 3.04 -2.39
N ASP A 166 3.24 4.34 -2.67
CA ASP A 166 2.56 5.04 -3.77
C ASP A 166 2.82 4.38 -5.15
N GLY A 167 3.97 3.74 -5.35
CA GLY A 167 4.29 3.00 -6.57
C GLY A 167 3.31 1.86 -6.88
N PHE A 168 2.70 1.24 -5.86
CA PHE A 168 1.65 0.23 -6.07
C PHE A 168 0.36 0.87 -6.60
N PHE A 169 -0.04 2.02 -6.06
CA PHE A 169 -1.24 2.73 -6.50
C PHE A 169 -1.12 3.21 -7.95
N GLN A 170 0.09 3.60 -8.37
CA GLN A 170 0.38 3.91 -9.77
C GLN A 170 0.14 2.72 -10.71
N HIS A 171 0.43 1.50 -10.27
CA HIS A 171 0.12 0.29 -11.05
C HIS A 171 -1.39 0.03 -11.16
N LEU A 172 -2.18 0.53 -10.21
CA LEU A 172 -3.64 0.47 -10.24
C LEU A 172 -4.28 1.66 -10.98
N GLY A 173 -3.48 2.57 -11.55
CA GLY A 173 -3.97 3.75 -12.28
C GLY A 173 -4.28 4.97 -11.40
N TYR A 174 -3.91 4.94 -10.12
CA TYR A 174 -4.04 6.07 -9.21
C TYR A 174 -2.74 6.88 -9.16
N ARG A 175 -2.83 8.19 -8.95
CA ARG A 175 -1.61 9.03 -8.80
C ARG A 175 -0.86 8.70 -7.51
N ASP A 176 -1.60 8.50 -6.42
CA ASP A 176 -1.11 8.22 -5.08
C ASP A 176 -2.22 7.60 -4.21
N SER A 177 -1.84 7.24 -2.99
CA SER A 177 -2.72 6.65 -1.97
C SER A 177 -3.86 7.55 -1.46
N ARG A 178 -3.84 8.86 -1.74
CA ARG A 178 -4.81 9.85 -1.23
C ARG A 178 -5.99 10.04 -2.18
N GLN A 179 -5.92 9.51 -3.40
CA GLN A 179 -7.02 9.59 -4.34
C GLN A 179 -8.25 8.83 -3.82
N PRO A 180 -9.46 9.37 -3.98
CA PRO A 180 -10.69 8.67 -3.64
C PRO A 180 -10.76 7.30 -4.33
N GLY A 181 -11.06 6.24 -3.58
CA GLY A 181 -11.16 4.88 -4.12
C GLY A 181 -9.84 4.10 -4.18
N ALA A 182 -8.68 4.75 -3.96
CA ALA A 182 -7.38 4.09 -4.06
C ALA A 182 -7.23 2.99 -2.99
N VAL A 183 -7.58 3.32 -1.74
CA VAL A 183 -7.50 2.38 -0.61
C VAL A 183 -8.45 1.20 -0.81
N GLU A 184 -9.67 1.44 -1.27
CA GLU A 184 -10.66 0.42 -1.57
C GLU A 184 -10.21 -0.50 -2.73
N ALA A 185 -9.56 0.06 -3.74
CA ALA A 185 -8.96 -0.72 -4.83
C ALA A 185 -7.83 -1.61 -4.33
N TRP A 186 -6.94 -1.09 -3.46
CA TRP A 186 -5.92 -1.90 -2.82
C TRP A 186 -6.51 -3.03 -1.96
N GLN A 187 -7.51 -2.74 -1.13
CA GLN A 187 -8.19 -3.74 -0.31
C GLN A 187 -8.84 -4.85 -1.15
N ARG A 188 -9.45 -4.49 -2.29
CA ARG A 188 -9.95 -5.48 -3.26
C ARG A 188 -8.84 -6.34 -3.80
N GLN A 189 -7.67 -5.77 -4.10
CA GLN A 189 -6.52 -6.53 -4.56
C GLN A 189 -6.00 -7.50 -3.50
N VAL A 190 -5.89 -7.07 -2.23
CA VAL A 190 -5.50 -7.93 -1.11
C VAL A 190 -6.50 -9.08 -0.93
N THR A 191 -7.79 -8.78 -0.98
CA THR A 191 -8.85 -9.78 -0.89
C THR A 191 -8.77 -10.79 -2.03
N ALA A 192 -8.52 -10.32 -3.26
CA ALA A 192 -8.33 -11.19 -4.41
C ALA A 192 -7.11 -12.10 -4.22
N VAL A 193 -5.99 -11.58 -3.72
CA VAL A 193 -4.78 -12.36 -3.42
C VAL A 193 -5.08 -13.45 -2.38
N PHE A 194 -5.80 -13.14 -1.30
CA PHE A 194 -6.10 -14.14 -0.25
C PHE A 194 -7.13 -15.19 -0.64
N ASN A 195 -7.99 -14.88 -1.62
CA ASN A 195 -8.97 -15.82 -2.14
C ASN A 195 -8.48 -16.59 -3.37
N PHE A 196 -7.29 -16.27 -3.87
CA PHE A 196 -6.70 -16.97 -5.01
C PHE A 196 -6.09 -18.31 -4.59
N HIS A 197 -6.26 -19.33 -5.43
CA HIS A 197 -5.71 -20.65 -5.20
C HIS A 197 -4.25 -20.72 -5.67
N TRP A 198 -3.31 -20.49 -4.75
CA TRP A 198 -1.88 -20.51 -5.04
C TRP A 198 -1.32 -21.93 -5.13
N TYR A 199 -1.08 -22.43 -6.35
CA TYR A 199 -0.46 -23.74 -6.59
C TYR A 199 1.02 -23.77 -6.22
N ASP A 200 1.50 -24.94 -5.79
CA ASP A 200 2.93 -25.27 -5.73
C ASP A 200 3.41 -25.49 -7.16
N ASN A 201 3.82 -24.42 -7.83
CA ASN A 201 4.66 -24.56 -9.01
C ASN A 201 6.10 -24.62 -8.53
N ASP A 202 6.56 -25.83 -8.21
CA ASP A 202 7.96 -26.16 -7.95
C ASP A 202 8.83 -25.85 -9.17
#